data_AF-A0A947B7T8-F1
#
_entry.id   AF-A0A947B7T8-F1
#
_cell.length_a   1.000
_cell.length_b   1.000
_cell.length_c   1.000
_cell.angle_alpha   90.00
_cell.angle_beta   90.00
_cell.angle_gamma   90.00
#
_symmetry.space_group_name_H-M   'P 1'
#
loop_
_entity.id
_entity.type
_entity.pdbx_description
1 polymer ?
#
loop_
_entity_poly.entity_id
_entity_poly.type
_entity_poly.pdbx_seq_one_letter_code
_entity_poly.pdbx_strand_id
1 'polypeptide(L)'
;MTAKTYDRVALIGLGLIASSMAHAMRRAGLASEIVGTARSTETRDVARELGFCDRIVETAAEAVAAADLVVLAIPVGTMESVA
;
A
#
# COMPACT_ATOMS: atom_id res chain seq x y z
N MET A 1 12.33 20.13 -10.19
CA MET A 1 11.31 19.08 -10.01
C MET A 1 12.07 17.80 -9.72
N THR A 2 12.13 17.36 -8.47
CA THR A 2 12.70 16.04 -8.16
C THR A 2 11.76 15.00 -8.72
N ALA A 3 12.25 14.15 -9.62
CA ALA A 3 11.50 12.99 -10.08
C ALA A 3 11.06 12.17 -8.85
N LYS A 4 9.83 11.65 -8.88
CA LYS A 4 9.37 10.76 -7.80
C LYS A 4 10.27 9.52 -7.79
N THR A 5 10.63 9.04 -6.61
CA THR A 5 11.55 7.90 -6.45
C THR A 5 10.91 6.59 -6.90
N TYR A 6 9.61 6.45 -6.67
CA TYR A 6 8.80 5.27 -6.98
C TYR A 6 7.63 5.68 -7.87
N ASP A 7 7.44 4.98 -8.97
CA ASP A 7 6.27 5.14 -9.82
C ASP A 7 5.05 4.46 -9.19
N ARG A 8 5.21 3.28 -8.59
CA ARG A 8 4.08 2.60 -7.92
C ARG A 8 4.52 1.86 -6.67
N VAL A 9 3.98 2.27 -5.54
CA VAL A 9 4.15 1.59 -4.26
C VAL A 9 2.96 0.66 -3.98
N ALA A 10 3.23 -0.61 -3.68
CA ALA A 10 2.25 -1.55 -3.17
C ALA A 10 2.33 -1.67 -1.63
N LEU A 11 1.21 -1.45 -0.95
CA LEU A 11 1.07 -1.62 0.50
C LEU A 11 0.23 -2.85 0.80
N ILE A 12 0.85 -3.88 1.37
CA ILE A 12 0.17 -5.12 1.78
C ILE A 12 -0.08 -5.06 3.29
N GLY A 13 -1.34 -5.00 3.69
CA GLY A 13 -1.76 -4.76 5.08
C GLY A 13 -2.08 -3.29 5.33
N LEU A 14 -3.36 -2.93 5.31
CA LEU A 14 -3.83 -1.54 5.44
C LEU A 14 -4.11 -1.14 6.89
N GLY A 15 -3.07 -1.18 7.71
CA GLY A 15 -3.12 -0.72 9.11
C GLY A 15 -2.44 0.63 9.34
N LEU A 16 -2.15 0.93 10.62
CA LEU A 16 -1.51 2.18 11.05
C LEU A 16 -0.15 2.44 10.37
N ILE A 17 0.64 1.38 10.18
CA ILE A 17 1.98 1.49 9.56
C ILE A 17 1.84 1.87 8.08
N ALA A 18 0.98 1.17 7.34
CA ALA A 18 0.74 1.45 5.92
C ALA A 18 0.17 2.86 5.69
N SER A 19 -0.80 3.30 6.49
CA SER A 19 -1.35 4.66 6.35
C SER A 19 -0.32 5.74 6.68
N SER A 20 0.47 5.55 7.75
CA SER A 20 1.56 6.47 8.11
C SER A 20 2.59 6.61 6.98
N MET A 21 3.02 5.49 6.40
CA MET A 21 3.94 5.49 5.25
C MET A 21 3.32 6.16 4.03
N ALA A 22 2.06 5.87 3.71
CA ALA A 22 1.38 6.52 2.58
C ALA A 22 1.35 8.04 2.73
N HIS A 23 1.01 8.55 3.91
CA HIS A 23 1.05 9.99 4.18
C HIS A 23 2.47 10.57 4.10
N ALA A 24 3.47 9.87 4.62
CA ALA A 24 4.87 10.31 4.53
C ALA A 24 5.37 10.34 3.07
N MET A 25 5.08 9.30 2.28
CA MET A 25 5.42 9.23 0.86
C MET A 25 4.77 10.35 0.06
N ARG A 26 3.50 10.66 0.32
CA ARG A 26 2.81 11.80 -0.32
C ARG A 26 3.43 13.13 0.07
N ARG A 27 3.69 13.36 1.37
CA ARG A 27 4.32 14.60 1.87
C ARG A 27 5.71 14.83 1.28
N ALA A 28 6.48 13.76 1.09
CA ALA A 28 7.83 13.82 0.53
C ALA A 28 7.86 13.74 -1.01
N GLY A 29 6.71 13.57 -1.68
CA GLY A 29 6.63 13.43 -3.13
C GLY A 29 7.31 12.17 -3.68
N LEU A 30 7.38 11.09 -2.89
CA LEU A 30 8.15 9.89 -3.22
C LEU A 30 7.47 8.93 -4.19
N ALA A 31 6.13 8.88 -4.18
CA ALA A 31 5.35 7.90 -4.95
C ALA A 31 4.43 8.56 -5.99
N SER A 32 4.41 8.06 -7.22
CA SER A 32 3.43 8.48 -8.25
C SER A 32 2.05 7.93 -7.95
N GLU A 33 1.99 6.65 -7.59
CA GLU A 33 0.77 5.94 -7.23
C GLU A 33 1.01 5.03 -6.01
N ILE A 34 0.03 4.95 -5.12
CA ILE A 34 0.01 4.06 -3.95
C ILE A 34 -1.18 3.12 -4.09
N VAL A 35 -0.90 1.84 -4.30
CA VAL A 35 -1.91 0.77 -4.39
C VAL A 35 -1.88 -0.05 -3.10
N GLY A 36 -3.04 -0.31 -2.51
CA GLY A 36 -3.16 -1.01 -1.24
C GLY A 36 -4.04 -2.24 -1.30
N THR A 37 -3.75 -3.22 -0.45
CA THR A 37 -4.69 -4.31 -0.16
C THR A 37 -4.59 -4.78 1.29
N ALA A 38 -5.69 -5.31 1.81
CA ALA A 38 -5.78 -5.94 3.11
C ALA A 38 -6.59 -7.24 2.99
N ARG A 39 -6.39 -8.15 3.94
CA ARG A 39 -7.06 -9.47 3.96
C ARG A 39 -8.59 -9.38 4.03
N SER A 40 -9.12 -8.58 4.96
CA SER A 40 -10.57 -8.43 5.16
C SER A 40 -11.16 -7.35 4.27
N THR A 41 -12.37 -7.59 3.78
CA THR A 41 -13.15 -6.59 3.01
C THR A 41 -13.41 -5.33 3.84
N GLU A 42 -13.78 -5.49 5.12
CA GLU A 42 -14.01 -4.38 6.06
C GLU A 42 -12.82 -3.41 6.13
N THR A 43 -11.59 -3.93 6.27
CA THR A 43 -10.40 -3.08 6.31
C THR A 43 -10.15 -2.38 4.97
N ARG A 44 -10.43 -3.04 3.85
CA ARG A 44 -10.34 -2.40 2.53
C ARG A 44 -11.37 -1.27 2.39
N ASP A 45 -12.58 -1.46 2.90
CA ASP A 45 -13.64 -0.44 2.84
C ASP A 45 -13.31 0.77 3.69
N VAL A 46 -12.86 0.57 4.93
CA VAL A 46 -12.37 1.65 5.80
C VAL A 46 -11.21 2.40 5.14
N ALA A 47 -10.26 1.69 4.54
CA ALA A 47 -9.14 2.34 3.86
C ALA A 47 -9.57 3.13 2.60
N ARG A 48 -10.64 2.71 1.91
CA ARG A 48 -11.23 3.49 0.79
C ARG A 48 -11.85 4.77 1.29
N GLU A 49 -12.57 4.70 2.41
CA GLU A 49 -13.19 5.87 3.04
C GLU A 49 -12.13 6.89 3.51
N LEU A 50 -11.02 6.41 4.10
CA LEU A 50 -9.92 7.26 4.56
C LEU A 50 -9.04 7.82 3.43
N GLY A 51 -9.03 7.21 2.25
CA GLY A 51 -8.44 7.76 1.04
C GLY A 51 -6.90 7.93 1.05
N PHE A 52 -6.16 7.15 1.85
CA PHE A 52 -4.69 7.28 1.89
C PHE A 52 -3.96 6.56 0.74
N CYS A 53 -4.58 5.54 0.13
CA CYS A 53 -4.14 4.91 -1.13
C CYS A 53 -4.90 5.49 -2.32
N ASP A 54 -4.25 5.55 -3.49
CA ASP A 54 -4.91 5.97 -4.75
C ASP A 54 -5.85 4.87 -5.26
N ARG A 55 -5.50 3.60 -5.03
CA ARG A 55 -6.32 2.45 -5.41
C ARG A 55 -6.27 1.36 -4.34
N ILE A 56 -7.40 0.71 -4.11
CA ILE A 56 -7.50 -0.45 -3.22
C ILE A 56 -8.02 -1.65 -4.01
N VAL A 57 -7.22 -2.70 -4.04
CA VAL A 57 -7.45 -3.95 -4.79
C VAL A 57 -7.70 -5.12 -3.85
N GLU A 58 -8.24 -6.21 -4.39
CA GLU A 58 -8.68 -7.34 -3.56
C GLU A 58 -7.53 -8.26 -3.15
N THR A 59 -6.51 -8.38 -4.01
CA THR A 59 -5.43 -9.36 -3.84
C THR A 59 -4.05 -8.71 -3.79
N ALA A 60 -3.11 -9.37 -3.11
CA ALA A 60 -1.71 -8.95 -3.11
C ALA A 60 -1.10 -9.02 -4.51
N ALA A 61 -1.44 -10.05 -5.30
CA ALA A 61 -1.00 -10.20 -6.68
C ALA A 61 -1.37 -9.00 -7.55
N GLU A 62 -2.61 -8.50 -7.44
CA GLU A 62 -3.04 -7.29 -8.14
C GLU A 62 -2.28 -6.04 -7.67
N ALA A 63 -2.01 -5.93 -6.36
CA ALA A 63 -1.33 -4.77 -5.80
C ALA A 63 0.11 -4.67 -6.31
N VAL A 64 0.83 -5.80 -6.42
CA VAL A 64 2.25 -5.83 -6.77
C VAL A 64 2.54 -5.83 -8.27
N ALA A 65 1.53 -6.08 -9.13
CA ALA A 65 1.73 -6.37 -10.56
C ALA A 65 2.55 -5.33 -11.35
N ALA A 66 2.57 -4.07 -10.92
CA ALA A 66 3.40 -3.02 -11.52
C ALA A 66 4.15 -2.18 -10.48
N ALA A 67 4.30 -2.70 -9.26
CA ALA A 67 4.95 -1.98 -8.18
C ALA A 67 6.48 -2.06 -8.31
N ASP A 68 7.14 -0.93 -8.10
CA ASP A 68 8.60 -0.84 -7.98
C ASP A 68 9.06 -0.79 -6.51
N LEU A 69 8.12 -0.63 -5.58
CA LEU A 69 8.29 -0.85 -4.15
C LEU A 69 7.11 -1.65 -3.59
N VAL A 70 7.40 -2.75 -2.89
CA VAL A 70 6.41 -3.52 -2.14
C VAL A 70 6.72 -3.42 -0.65
N VAL A 71 5.71 -3.06 0.15
CA VAL A 71 5.83 -3.00 1.60
C VAL A 71 4.85 -3.96 2.25
N LEU A 72 5.38 -4.96 2.96
CA LEU A 72 4.61 -5.89 3.77
C LEU A 72 4.39 -5.29 5.17
N ALA A 73 3.26 -4.62 5.37
CA ALA A 73 2.83 -4.03 6.63
C ALA A 73 1.85 -4.96 7.39
N ILE A 74 2.19 -6.25 7.44
CA ILE A 74 1.42 -7.31 8.12
C ILE A 74 2.26 -7.92 9.27
N PRO A 75 1.64 -8.63 10.22
CA PRO A 75 2.39 -9.35 11.25
C PRO A 75 3.43 -10.30 10.64
N VAL A 76 4.65 -10.33 11.20
CA VAL A 76 5.78 -11.11 10.67
C VAL A 76 5.42 -12.59 10.47
N GLY A 77 4.71 -13.20 11.42
CA GLY A 77 4.27 -14.60 11.32
C GLY A 77 3.27 -14.89 10.21
N THR A 78 2.78 -13.87 9.50
CA THR A 78 1.88 -14.03 8.34
C THR A 78 2.56 -13.73 7.01
N MET A 79 3.81 -13.27 7.01
CA MET A 79 4.53 -12.86 5.80
C MET A 79 4.74 -14.02 4.83
N GLU A 80 5.03 -15.23 5.32
CA GLU A 80 5.22 -16.43 4.48
C GLU A 80 3.99 -16.74 3.62
N SER A 81 2.77 -16.51 4.14
CA SER A 81 1.54 -16.78 3.37
C SER A 81 1.26 -15.78 2.24
N VAL A 82 2.05 -14.71 2.16
CA VAL A 82 1.86 -13.58 1.26
C VAL A 82 3.05 -13.40 0.29
N ALA A 83 4.26 -13.79 0.71
CA ALA A 83 5.49 -13.75 -0.08
C ALA A 83 5.55 -14.85 -1.14
#